data_AF-A0A850GB83-F1
#
_entry.id   AF-A0A850GB83-F1
#
_cell.length_a   1.000
_cell.length_b   1.000
_cell.length_c   1.000
_cell.angle_alpha   90.00
_cell.angle_beta   90.00
_cell.angle_gamma   90.00
#
_symmetry.space_group_name_H-M   'P 1'
#
loop_
_entity.id
_entity.type
_entity.pdbx_description
1 polymer ?
#
loop_
_entity_poly.entity_id
_entity_poly.type
_entity_poly.pdbx_seq_one_letter_code
_entity_poly.pdbx_strand_id
1 'polypeptide(L)'
;MRAAQARRERESRAAADRAREQLRASERRVSQLRSELRTSEANTERQARVNAQLGEEVRNLERLQNRLAREQEAMDRRLTRSIQQVRNEAAKNRADLSQLERAHERHVVEVNQTFANVRQEVSDGFARASREREQMRAEYNAKIASVEADLERERQARLQRLATDQARASETLTSAGQLLDAAEQDWERADLGEDAHEIRENLAHAHGELAADSPTAALSTAIQALTKSRALTKMSRDRRARMSATRQNMLARIEQLRVSTDDARLKTWFTLELTRIDRMLNRLQRRVESSYEKWSQVEVDAREHEKIVERLQDAVEMMLTNVDNIIEQNEQRRQIGARLISSLNQLMGPAFEAPNDSQSVPGDYKSTAMLTCNYGGPKVLLHLPLEGGFGVDAFGFGSNADCHAMGKALARELRAEFGHVEEPTLSGQNRTTPELAVNTETEWQQISTILANAERDV
;
A
#
# COMPACT_ATOMS: atom_id res chain seq x y z
N MET A 1 88.79 142.34 -177.91
CA MET A 1 88.30 142.61 -176.55
C MET A 1 86.97 141.92 -176.17
N ARG A 2 86.32 141.08 -176.99
CA ARG A 2 85.01 140.45 -176.64
C ARG A 2 85.07 138.99 -176.16
N ALA A 3 86.21 138.31 -176.28
CA ALA A 3 86.34 136.89 -175.91
C ALA A 3 86.38 136.63 -174.38
N ALA A 4 86.58 137.65 -173.55
CA ALA A 4 86.74 137.48 -172.11
C ALA A 4 85.41 137.49 -171.31
N GLN A 5 84.33 138.07 -171.88
CA GLN A 5 83.08 138.27 -171.14
C GLN A 5 82.14 137.05 -171.18
N ALA A 6 82.19 136.24 -172.25
CA ALA A 6 81.27 135.11 -172.45
C ALA A 6 81.59 133.85 -171.61
N ARG A 7 82.81 133.70 -171.06
CA ARG A 7 83.17 132.54 -170.20
C ARG A 7 82.61 132.66 -168.78
N ARG A 8 82.46 133.87 -168.24
CA ARG A 8 81.98 134.09 -166.86
C ARG A 8 80.50 133.81 -166.65
N GLU A 9 79.67 133.96 -167.69
CA GLU A 9 78.22 133.73 -167.55
C GLU A 9 77.84 132.24 -167.49
N ARG A 10 78.67 131.35 -168.05
CA ARG A 10 78.36 129.90 -168.06
C ARG A 10 78.68 129.20 -166.75
N GLU A 11 79.71 129.63 -166.02
CA GLU A 11 80.08 129.05 -164.72
C GLU A 11 79.08 129.42 -163.60
N SER A 12 78.45 130.60 -163.72
CA SER A 12 77.40 131.05 -162.79
C SER A 12 76.15 130.17 -162.82
N ARG A 13 75.69 129.75 -164.00
CA ARG A 13 74.48 128.92 -164.12
C ARG A 13 74.68 127.51 -163.55
N ALA A 14 75.86 126.92 -163.76
CA ALA A 14 76.18 125.60 -163.22
C ALA A 14 76.26 125.56 -161.68
N ALA A 15 76.63 126.67 -161.04
CA ALA A 15 76.62 126.79 -159.58
C ALA A 15 75.18 126.90 -159.00
N ALA A 16 74.29 127.61 -159.70
CA ALA A 16 72.91 127.80 -159.27
C ALA A 16 72.08 126.51 -159.32
N ASP A 17 72.30 125.66 -160.33
CA ASP A 17 71.56 124.39 -160.44
C ASP A 17 72.00 123.37 -159.38
N ARG A 18 73.29 123.29 -159.02
CA ARG A 18 73.78 122.45 -157.91
C ARG A 18 73.23 122.88 -156.54
N ALA A 19 73.06 124.20 -156.34
CA ALA A 19 72.46 124.71 -155.11
C ALA A 19 70.97 124.33 -154.96
N ARG A 20 70.22 124.30 -156.08
CA ARG A 20 68.80 123.90 -156.08
C ARG A 20 68.59 122.42 -155.76
N GLU A 21 69.48 121.54 -156.24
CA GLU A 21 69.41 120.12 -155.91
C GLU A 21 69.73 119.85 -154.43
N GLN A 22 70.69 120.56 -153.85
CA GLN A 22 71.00 120.45 -152.42
C GLN A 22 69.84 120.91 -151.52
N LEU A 23 69.10 121.95 -151.95
CA LEU A 23 67.94 122.45 -151.20
C LEU A 23 66.78 121.44 -151.19
N ARG A 24 66.46 120.82 -152.34
CA ARG A 24 65.41 119.80 -152.41
C ARG A 24 65.78 118.55 -151.60
N ALA A 25 67.07 118.19 -151.56
CA ALA A 25 67.55 117.08 -150.73
C ALA A 25 67.44 117.40 -149.23
N SER A 26 67.69 118.65 -148.82
CA SER A 26 67.55 119.06 -147.42
C SER A 26 66.08 119.10 -146.97
N GLU A 27 65.16 119.57 -147.82
CA GLU A 27 63.72 119.61 -147.52
C GLU A 27 63.14 118.21 -147.27
N ARG A 28 63.53 117.21 -148.09
CA ARG A 28 63.10 115.81 -147.87
C ARG A 28 63.61 115.27 -146.53
N ARG A 29 64.85 115.60 -146.16
CA ARG A 29 65.47 115.18 -144.89
C ARG A 29 64.76 115.76 -143.67
N VAL A 30 64.36 117.04 -143.73
CA VAL A 30 63.60 117.71 -142.67
C VAL A 30 62.20 117.12 -142.53
N SER A 31 61.53 116.81 -143.64
CA SER A 31 60.22 116.14 -143.60
C SER A 31 60.28 114.77 -142.92
N GLN A 32 61.34 113.99 -143.16
CA GLN A 32 61.53 112.66 -142.60
C GLN A 32 61.73 112.72 -141.07
N LEU A 33 62.60 113.63 -140.60
CA LEU A 33 62.84 113.89 -139.18
C LEU A 33 61.58 114.35 -138.42
N ARG A 34 60.73 115.18 -139.04
CA ARG A 34 59.46 115.60 -138.43
C ARG A 34 58.49 114.44 -138.24
N SER A 35 58.50 113.44 -139.13
CA SER A 35 57.66 112.25 -138.98
C SER A 35 58.16 111.35 -137.85
N GLU A 36 59.49 111.15 -137.74
CA GLU A 36 60.13 110.36 -136.68
C GLU A 36 59.92 110.96 -135.29
N LEU A 37 59.93 112.30 -135.19
CA LEU A 37 59.65 112.99 -133.93
C LEU A 37 58.22 112.72 -133.45
N ARG A 38 57.22 112.78 -134.34
CA ARG A 38 55.82 112.51 -133.98
C ARG A 38 55.60 111.06 -133.53
N THR A 39 56.26 110.08 -134.16
CA THR A 39 56.21 108.68 -133.71
C THR A 39 56.92 108.48 -132.37
N SER A 40 58.02 109.20 -132.12
CA SER A 40 58.72 109.18 -130.82
C SER A 40 57.84 109.74 -129.69
N GLU A 41 57.17 110.87 -129.93
CA GLU A 41 56.24 111.49 -128.97
C GLU A 41 55.04 110.58 -128.66
N ALA A 42 54.44 109.96 -129.68
CA ALA A 42 53.33 109.02 -129.48
C ALA A 42 53.76 107.76 -128.69
N ASN A 43 54.99 107.29 -128.90
CA ASN A 43 55.54 106.15 -128.16
C ASN A 43 55.83 106.50 -126.69
N THR A 44 56.37 107.69 -126.41
CA THR A 44 56.61 108.15 -125.03
C THR A 44 55.31 108.36 -124.27
N GLU A 45 54.26 108.88 -124.89
CA GLU A 45 52.95 109.03 -124.24
C GLU A 45 52.30 107.68 -123.91
N ARG A 46 52.44 106.66 -124.78
CA ARG A 46 52.04 105.28 -124.47
C ARG A 46 52.80 104.71 -123.28
N GLN A 47 54.11 104.92 -123.24
CA GLN A 47 54.98 104.37 -122.20
C GLN A 47 54.68 105.00 -120.83
N ALA A 48 54.31 106.29 -120.80
CA ALA A 48 53.84 106.95 -119.58
C ALA A 48 52.55 106.33 -119.02
N ARG A 49 51.58 105.97 -119.89
CA ARG A 49 50.33 105.31 -119.44
C ARG A 49 50.57 103.90 -118.89
N VAL A 50 51.44 103.11 -119.52
CA VAL A 50 51.81 101.77 -119.05
C VAL A 50 52.51 101.83 -117.69
N ASN A 51 53.43 102.78 -117.51
CA ASN A 51 54.11 102.97 -116.22
C ASN A 51 53.15 103.38 -115.09
N ALA A 52 52.12 104.19 -115.39
CA ALA A 52 51.10 104.55 -114.40
C ALA A 52 50.25 103.34 -113.97
N GLN A 53 49.84 102.48 -114.91
CA GLN A 53 49.09 101.25 -114.61
C GLN A 53 49.91 100.26 -113.78
N LEU A 54 51.18 100.03 -114.15
CA LEU A 54 52.10 99.18 -113.37
C LEU A 54 52.29 99.71 -111.93
N GLY A 55 52.35 101.03 -111.77
CA GLY A 55 52.46 101.66 -110.45
C GLY A 55 51.24 101.49 -109.53
N GLU A 56 50.04 101.27 -110.08
CA GLU A 56 48.85 100.90 -109.30
C GLU A 56 48.81 99.40 -108.97
N GLU A 57 49.17 98.55 -109.92
CA GLU A 57 49.19 97.09 -109.72
C GLU A 57 50.17 96.68 -108.62
N VAL A 58 51.38 97.24 -108.60
CA VAL A 58 52.37 97.01 -107.53
C VAL A 58 51.81 97.40 -106.16
N ARG A 59 51.14 98.56 -106.07
CA ARG A 59 50.53 99.02 -104.82
C ARG A 59 49.34 98.16 -104.37
N ASN A 60 48.66 97.47 -105.27
CA ASN A 60 47.63 96.49 -104.93
C ASN A 60 48.24 95.17 -104.47
N LEU A 61 49.33 94.72 -105.10
CA LEU A 61 50.05 93.51 -104.69
C LEU A 61 50.64 93.64 -103.28
N GLU A 62 51.26 94.77 -102.95
CA GLU A 62 51.77 95.04 -101.59
C GLU A 62 50.67 95.00 -100.52
N ARG A 63 49.46 95.50 -100.86
CA ARG A 63 48.30 95.46 -99.94
C ARG A 63 47.79 94.03 -99.74
N LEU A 64 47.73 93.22 -100.79
CA LEU A 64 47.34 91.81 -100.71
C LEU A 64 48.35 90.98 -99.92
N GLN A 65 49.64 91.21 -100.13
CA GLN A 65 50.71 90.49 -99.44
C GLN A 65 50.71 90.79 -97.93
N ASN A 66 50.54 92.06 -97.56
CA ASN A 66 50.41 92.46 -96.15
C ASN A 66 49.15 91.88 -95.48
N ARG A 67 48.05 91.71 -96.23
CA ARG A 67 46.83 91.08 -95.71
C ARG A 67 47.03 89.57 -95.47
N LEU A 68 47.65 88.88 -96.43
CA LEU A 68 47.92 87.44 -96.33
C LEU A 68 48.83 87.10 -95.14
N ALA A 69 49.88 87.90 -94.90
CA ALA A 69 50.80 87.70 -93.78
C ALA A 69 50.08 87.83 -92.42
N ARG A 70 49.17 88.80 -92.28
CA ARG A 70 48.37 88.98 -91.05
C ARG A 70 47.40 87.82 -90.83
N GLU A 71 46.77 87.30 -91.89
CA GLU A 71 45.87 86.15 -91.79
C GLU A 71 46.62 84.86 -91.43
N GLN A 72 47.82 84.65 -91.97
CA GLN A 72 48.69 83.51 -91.60
C GLN A 72 49.10 83.55 -90.12
N GLU A 73 49.59 84.69 -89.62
CA GLU A 73 49.95 84.80 -88.19
C GLU A 73 48.75 84.61 -87.25
N ALA A 74 47.58 85.12 -87.62
CA ALA A 74 46.37 84.96 -86.83
C ALA A 74 45.95 83.48 -86.74
N MET A 75 46.08 82.73 -87.85
CA MET A 75 45.79 81.30 -87.90
C MET A 75 46.78 80.49 -87.04
N ASP A 76 48.08 80.75 -87.16
CA ASP A 76 49.11 80.01 -86.41
C ASP A 76 48.97 80.19 -84.89
N ARG A 77 48.66 81.41 -84.43
CA ARG A 77 48.40 81.68 -83.01
C ARG A 77 47.14 80.98 -82.50
N ARG A 78 46.15 80.74 -83.36
CA ARG A 78 44.91 80.03 -83.01
C ARG A 78 45.15 78.53 -82.93
N LEU A 79 45.85 77.96 -83.91
CA LEU A 79 46.21 76.54 -83.93
C LEU A 79 47.10 76.17 -82.74
N THR A 80 48.11 76.98 -82.44
CA THR A 80 49.01 76.74 -81.30
C THR A 80 48.26 76.69 -79.98
N ARG A 81 47.33 77.62 -79.74
CA ARG A 81 46.48 77.62 -78.53
C ARG A 81 45.58 76.40 -78.46
N SER A 82 44.95 76.04 -79.57
CA SER A 82 44.08 74.85 -79.63
C SER A 82 44.85 73.56 -79.35
N ILE A 83 46.05 73.41 -79.91
CA ILE A 83 46.91 72.24 -79.69
C ILE A 83 47.34 72.17 -78.22
N GLN A 84 47.70 73.31 -77.62
CA GLN A 84 48.09 73.35 -76.21
C GLN A 84 46.94 72.96 -75.28
N GLN A 85 45.72 73.40 -75.58
CA GLN A 85 44.53 73.05 -74.80
C GLN A 85 44.24 71.54 -74.85
N VAL A 86 44.26 70.95 -76.06
CA VAL A 86 44.06 69.50 -76.24
C VAL A 86 45.13 68.69 -75.51
N ARG A 87 46.39 69.14 -75.52
CA ARG A 87 47.47 68.48 -74.77
C ARG A 87 47.25 68.51 -73.27
N ASN A 88 46.79 69.64 -72.72
CA ASN A 88 46.49 69.76 -71.28
C ASN A 88 45.32 68.85 -70.87
N GLU A 89 44.26 68.79 -71.68
CA GLU A 89 43.10 67.91 -71.44
C GLU A 89 43.50 66.42 -71.53
N ALA A 90 44.31 66.04 -72.52
CA ALA A 90 44.81 64.66 -72.66
C ALA A 90 45.70 64.23 -71.47
N ALA A 91 46.52 65.15 -70.94
CA ALA A 91 47.34 64.88 -69.76
C ALA A 91 46.49 64.65 -68.51
N LYS A 92 45.43 65.47 -68.32
CA LYS A 92 44.48 65.31 -67.21
C LYS A 92 43.74 63.97 -67.28
N ASN A 93 43.21 63.62 -68.46
CA ASN A 93 42.49 62.37 -68.64
C ASN A 93 43.36 61.13 -68.39
N ARG A 94 44.66 61.17 -68.74
CA ARG A 94 45.60 60.09 -68.41
C ARG A 94 45.84 59.95 -66.91
N ALA A 95 45.94 61.05 -66.19
CA ALA A 95 46.10 61.02 -64.74
C ALA A 95 44.86 60.42 -64.07
N ASP A 96 43.67 60.87 -64.47
CA ASP A 96 42.39 60.39 -63.93
C ASP A 96 42.19 58.89 -64.19
N LEU A 97 42.50 58.41 -65.40
CA LEU A 97 42.44 56.97 -65.74
C LEU A 97 43.37 56.14 -64.86
N SER A 98 44.62 56.58 -64.68
CA SER A 98 45.59 55.85 -63.85
C SER A 98 45.17 55.79 -62.36
N GLN A 99 44.45 56.81 -61.89
CA GLN A 99 43.91 56.83 -60.53
C GLN A 99 42.71 55.90 -60.38
N LEU A 100 41.84 55.83 -61.40
CA LEU A 100 40.68 54.94 -61.44
C LEU A 100 41.10 53.46 -61.49
N GLU A 101 42.12 53.12 -62.28
CA GLU A 101 42.67 51.76 -62.37
C GLU A 101 43.20 51.29 -61.00
N ARG A 102 43.98 52.12 -60.31
CA ARG A 102 44.47 51.79 -58.95
C ARG A 102 43.36 51.70 -57.91
N ALA A 103 42.26 52.43 -58.08
CA ALA A 103 41.10 52.32 -57.19
C ALA A 103 40.34 51.01 -57.47
N HIS A 104 40.19 50.64 -58.74
CA HIS A 104 39.54 49.41 -59.17
C HIS A 104 40.31 48.16 -58.70
N GLU A 105 41.63 48.13 -58.88
CA GLU A 105 42.47 47.01 -58.42
C GLU A 105 42.35 46.78 -56.91
N ARG A 106 42.37 47.86 -56.11
CA ARG A 106 42.18 47.79 -54.66
C ARG A 106 40.81 47.22 -54.29
N HIS A 107 39.75 47.67 -54.95
CA HIS A 107 38.40 47.19 -54.71
C HIS A 107 38.24 45.71 -55.08
N VAL A 108 38.86 45.24 -56.16
CA VAL A 108 38.84 43.82 -56.54
C VAL A 108 39.52 42.94 -55.50
N VAL A 109 40.67 43.37 -54.96
CA VAL A 109 41.37 42.65 -53.89
C VAL A 109 40.51 42.58 -52.62
N GLU A 110 39.91 43.70 -52.22
CA GLU A 110 39.04 43.78 -51.03
C GLU A 110 37.81 42.87 -51.16
N VAL A 111 37.13 42.89 -52.31
CA VAL A 111 35.97 42.03 -52.57
C VAL A 111 36.37 40.55 -52.54
N ASN A 112 37.47 40.17 -53.20
CA ASN A 112 37.94 38.78 -53.19
C ASN A 112 38.30 38.29 -51.78
N GLN A 113 38.92 39.15 -50.97
CA GLN A 113 39.27 38.82 -49.59
C GLN A 113 38.01 38.67 -48.71
N THR A 114 37.00 39.51 -48.93
CA THR A 114 35.72 39.41 -48.23
C THR A 114 35.00 38.10 -48.58
N PHE A 115 34.96 37.72 -49.86
CA PHE A 115 34.38 36.43 -50.29
C PHE A 115 35.14 35.22 -49.74
N ALA A 116 36.47 35.29 -49.67
CA ALA A 116 37.28 34.22 -49.07
C ALA A 116 36.95 34.05 -47.57
N ASN A 117 36.87 35.16 -46.83
CA ASN A 117 36.52 35.15 -45.40
C ASN A 117 35.11 34.58 -45.17
N VAL A 118 34.12 35.01 -45.94
CA VAL A 118 32.74 34.51 -45.83
C VAL A 118 32.65 33.02 -46.15
N ARG A 119 33.37 32.52 -47.18
CA ARG A 119 33.43 31.08 -47.47
C ARG A 119 34.05 30.28 -46.31
N GLN A 120 35.11 30.80 -45.71
CA GLN A 120 35.78 30.18 -44.56
C GLN A 120 34.82 30.10 -43.36
N GLU A 121 34.17 31.22 -43.01
CA GLU A 121 33.22 31.30 -41.89
C GLU A 121 32.02 30.37 -42.06
N VAL A 122 31.46 30.28 -43.27
CA VAL A 122 30.36 29.37 -43.58
C VAL A 122 30.80 27.91 -43.45
N SER A 123 31.98 27.55 -43.97
CA SER A 123 32.56 26.22 -43.83
C SER A 123 32.78 25.83 -42.37
N ASP A 124 33.37 26.73 -41.58
CA ASP A 124 33.61 26.53 -40.16
C ASP A 124 32.31 26.48 -39.35
N GLY A 125 31.30 27.24 -39.75
CA GLY A 125 29.94 27.18 -39.21
C GLY A 125 29.29 25.81 -39.44
N PHE A 126 29.35 25.28 -40.66
CA PHE A 126 28.84 23.94 -40.97
C PHE A 126 29.59 22.83 -40.23
N ALA A 127 30.91 22.91 -40.15
CA ALA A 127 31.73 21.92 -39.44
C ALA A 127 31.46 21.94 -37.92
N ARG A 128 31.21 23.11 -37.33
CA ARG A 128 30.80 23.22 -35.92
C ARG A 128 29.40 22.65 -35.70
N ALA A 129 28.42 23.06 -36.50
CA ALA A 129 27.05 22.56 -36.39
C ALA A 129 26.94 21.05 -36.61
N SER A 130 27.75 20.46 -37.51
CA SER A 130 27.80 19.01 -37.71
C SER A 130 28.35 18.29 -36.48
N ARG A 131 29.45 18.78 -35.89
CA ARG A 131 30.03 18.21 -34.67
C ARG A 131 29.08 18.31 -33.48
N GLU A 132 28.41 19.44 -33.30
CA GLU A 132 27.40 19.63 -32.26
C GLU A 132 26.21 18.67 -32.44
N ARG A 133 25.74 18.46 -33.67
CA ARG A 133 24.68 17.48 -33.95
C ARG A 133 25.11 16.05 -33.66
N GLU A 134 26.34 15.66 -34.02
CA GLU A 134 26.88 14.33 -33.73
C GLU A 134 27.05 14.11 -32.22
N GLN A 135 27.59 15.10 -31.51
CA GLN A 135 27.70 15.07 -30.05
C GLN A 135 26.33 14.96 -29.38
N MET A 136 25.38 15.82 -29.76
CA MET A 136 24.01 15.73 -29.24
C MET A 136 23.36 14.37 -29.53
N ARG A 137 23.52 13.83 -30.74
CA ARG A 137 22.99 12.49 -31.07
C ARG A 137 23.64 11.40 -30.21
N ALA A 138 24.96 11.46 -30.01
CA ALA A 138 25.67 10.52 -29.14
C ALA A 138 25.19 10.62 -27.69
N GLU A 139 25.01 11.84 -27.16
CA GLU A 139 24.48 12.08 -25.81
C GLU A 139 23.04 11.59 -25.66
N TYR A 140 22.16 11.87 -26.64
CA TYR A 140 20.79 11.37 -26.60
C TYR A 140 20.72 9.85 -26.68
N ASN A 141 21.51 9.23 -27.56
CA ASN A 141 21.58 7.77 -27.66
C ASN A 141 22.10 7.14 -26.37
N ALA A 142 23.12 7.74 -25.73
CA ALA A 142 23.62 7.28 -24.44
C ALA A 142 22.57 7.41 -23.33
N LYS A 143 21.80 8.51 -23.30
CA LYS A 143 20.69 8.69 -22.36
C LYS A 143 19.57 7.68 -22.58
N ILE A 144 19.18 7.42 -23.83
CA ILE A 144 18.17 6.41 -24.16
C ILE A 144 18.62 5.03 -23.68
N ALA A 145 19.84 4.62 -24.00
CA ALA A 145 20.40 3.33 -23.55
C ALA A 145 20.46 3.21 -22.02
N SER A 146 20.78 4.30 -21.31
CA SER A 146 20.74 4.32 -19.84
C SER A 146 19.33 4.11 -19.31
N VAL A 147 18.33 4.82 -19.84
CA VAL A 147 16.93 4.70 -19.41
C VAL A 147 16.37 3.31 -19.70
N GLU A 148 16.70 2.73 -20.86
CA GLU A 148 16.32 1.34 -21.19
C GLU A 148 16.94 0.35 -20.22
N ALA A 149 18.22 0.52 -19.86
CA ALA A 149 18.90 -0.33 -18.88
C ALA A 149 18.35 -0.16 -17.45
N ASP A 150 17.89 1.04 -17.08
CA ASP A 150 17.22 1.30 -15.80
C ASP A 150 15.83 0.65 -15.78
N LEU A 151 15.03 0.80 -16.84
CA LEU A 151 13.71 0.19 -16.98
C LEU A 151 13.78 -1.34 -16.95
N GLU A 152 14.77 -1.94 -17.62
CA GLU A 152 14.95 -3.39 -17.62
C GLU A 152 15.37 -3.89 -16.23
N ARG A 153 16.23 -3.16 -15.52
CA ARG A 153 16.57 -3.45 -14.12
C ARG A 153 15.35 -3.34 -13.20
N GLU A 154 14.52 -2.31 -13.35
CA GLU A 154 13.27 -2.17 -12.58
C GLU A 154 12.28 -3.29 -12.89
N ARG A 155 12.14 -3.67 -14.17
CA ARG A 155 11.29 -4.78 -14.59
C ARG A 155 11.74 -6.09 -13.96
N GLN A 156 13.04 -6.41 -14.04
CA GLN A 156 13.62 -7.60 -13.42
C GLN A 156 13.44 -7.60 -11.90
N ALA A 157 13.68 -6.46 -11.24
CA ALA A 157 13.45 -6.32 -9.81
C ALA A 157 11.97 -6.53 -9.44
N ARG A 158 11.04 -6.03 -10.26
CA ARG A 158 9.59 -6.22 -10.05
C ARG A 158 9.17 -7.68 -10.23
N LEU A 159 9.68 -8.35 -11.26
CA LEU A 159 9.43 -9.78 -11.48
C LEU A 159 9.99 -10.64 -10.33
N GLN A 160 11.20 -10.33 -9.85
CA GLN A 160 11.79 -11.00 -8.69
C GLN A 160 10.95 -10.80 -7.42
N ARG A 161 10.45 -9.58 -7.18
CA ARG A 161 9.54 -9.31 -6.06
C ARG A 161 8.25 -10.11 -6.16
N LEU A 162 7.59 -10.10 -7.33
CA LEU A 162 6.37 -10.88 -7.56
C LEU A 162 6.59 -12.37 -7.35
N ALA A 163 7.69 -12.93 -7.87
CA ALA A 163 8.06 -14.33 -7.66
C ALA A 163 8.32 -14.65 -6.18
N THR A 164 8.97 -13.74 -5.46
CA THR A 164 9.24 -13.90 -4.01
C THR A 164 7.93 -13.83 -3.21
N ASP A 165 7.04 -12.90 -3.54
CA ASP A 165 5.73 -12.76 -2.90
C ASP A 165 4.85 -13.98 -3.18
N GLN A 166 4.88 -14.51 -4.40
CA GLN A 166 4.17 -15.73 -4.78
C GLN A 166 4.66 -16.95 -3.98
N ALA A 167 5.99 -17.13 -3.87
CA ALA A 167 6.58 -18.21 -3.10
C ALA A 167 6.20 -18.11 -1.61
N ARG A 168 6.30 -16.91 -1.02
CA ARG A 168 5.90 -16.64 0.37
C ARG A 168 4.41 -16.87 0.61
N ALA A 169 3.55 -16.44 -0.32
CA ALA A 169 2.11 -16.65 -0.20
C ALA A 169 1.79 -18.16 -0.20
N SER A 170 2.39 -18.92 -1.12
CA SER A 170 2.24 -20.39 -1.18
C SER A 170 2.69 -21.09 0.10
N GLU A 171 3.86 -20.74 0.63
CA GLU A 171 4.38 -21.28 1.89
C GLU A 171 3.49 -20.92 3.08
N THR A 172 3.00 -19.68 3.13
CA THR A 172 2.11 -19.19 4.19
C THR A 172 0.77 -19.91 4.17
N LEU A 173 0.18 -20.12 2.98
CA LEU A 173 -1.06 -20.88 2.82
C LEU A 173 -0.88 -22.34 3.22
N THR A 174 0.22 -22.96 2.81
CA THR A 174 0.53 -24.34 3.20
C THR A 174 0.66 -24.45 4.72
N SER A 175 1.38 -23.52 5.35
CA SER A 175 1.55 -23.48 6.80
C SER A 175 0.22 -23.25 7.54
N ALA A 176 -0.63 -22.37 7.03
CA ALA A 176 -1.93 -22.10 7.61
C ALA A 176 -2.89 -23.30 7.46
N GLY A 177 -2.86 -23.97 6.30
CA GLY A 177 -3.60 -25.22 6.05
C GLY A 177 -3.17 -26.35 6.99
N GLN A 178 -1.86 -26.60 7.10
CA GLN A 178 -1.32 -27.60 8.02
C GLN A 178 -1.69 -27.33 9.48
N LEU A 179 -1.69 -26.06 9.91
CA LEU A 179 -2.14 -25.68 11.25
C LEU A 179 -3.64 -25.93 11.44
N LEU A 180 -4.46 -25.74 10.41
CA LEU A 180 -5.88 -26.07 10.48
C LEU A 180 -6.13 -27.56 10.59
N ASP A 181 -5.49 -28.35 9.73
CA ASP A 181 -5.70 -29.80 9.71
C ASP A 181 -5.19 -30.46 11.00
N ALA A 182 -4.04 -30.00 11.51
CA ALA A 182 -3.48 -30.51 12.76
C ALA A 182 -4.32 -30.16 14.00
N ALA A 183 -5.14 -29.10 13.93
CA ALA A 183 -5.93 -28.60 15.05
C ALA A 183 -7.44 -28.83 14.88
N GLU A 184 -7.89 -29.48 13.80
CA GLU A 184 -9.32 -29.64 13.47
C GLU A 184 -10.09 -30.34 14.59
N GLN A 185 -9.59 -31.48 15.07
CA GLN A 185 -10.20 -32.22 16.19
C GLN A 185 -10.21 -31.39 17.49
N ASP A 186 -9.24 -30.50 17.65
CA ASP A 186 -9.10 -29.66 18.84
C ASP A 186 -10.08 -28.49 18.83
N TRP A 187 -10.50 -28.03 17.66
CA TRP A 187 -11.47 -26.95 17.47
C TRP A 187 -12.91 -27.40 17.58
N GLU A 188 -13.23 -28.59 17.06
CA GLU A 188 -14.56 -29.18 17.24
C GLU A 188 -14.90 -29.35 18.72
N ARG A 189 -13.95 -29.86 19.53
CA ARG A 189 -14.13 -30.00 20.98
C ARG A 189 -14.24 -28.66 21.71
N ALA A 190 -13.55 -27.64 21.19
CA ALA A 190 -13.56 -26.30 21.75
C ALA A 190 -14.77 -25.47 21.31
N ASP A 191 -15.66 -26.00 20.46
CA ASP A 191 -16.79 -25.29 19.84
C ASP A 191 -16.34 -24.02 19.08
N LEU A 192 -15.35 -24.21 18.20
CA LEU A 192 -14.71 -23.18 17.38
C LEU A 192 -14.88 -23.45 15.87
N GLY A 193 -15.88 -24.25 15.50
CA GLY A 193 -16.07 -24.72 14.13
C GLY A 193 -16.41 -23.60 13.13
N GLU A 194 -17.18 -22.60 13.55
CA GLU A 194 -17.55 -21.45 12.71
C GLU A 194 -16.32 -20.59 12.36
N ASP A 195 -15.49 -20.27 13.35
CA ASP A 195 -14.22 -19.54 13.16
C ASP A 195 -13.26 -20.34 12.25
N ALA A 196 -13.19 -21.67 12.42
CA ALA A 196 -12.37 -22.53 11.57
C ALA A 196 -12.86 -22.54 10.11
N HIS A 197 -14.19 -22.47 9.90
CA HIS A 197 -14.78 -22.37 8.56
C HIS A 197 -14.42 -21.05 7.89
N GLU A 198 -14.52 -19.92 8.59
CA GLU A 198 -14.14 -18.61 8.07
C GLU A 198 -12.65 -18.58 7.63
N ILE A 199 -11.76 -19.22 8.41
CA ILE A 199 -10.35 -19.31 8.03
C ILE A 199 -10.16 -20.17 6.77
N ARG A 200 -10.92 -21.27 6.64
CA ARG A 200 -10.90 -22.11 5.41
C ARG A 200 -11.39 -21.34 4.19
N GLU A 201 -12.43 -20.54 4.32
CA GLU A 201 -12.89 -19.65 3.25
C GLU A 201 -11.81 -18.63 2.87
N ASN A 202 -11.14 -18.00 3.84
CA ASN A 202 -10.05 -17.07 3.60
C ASN A 202 -8.85 -17.75 2.90
N LEU A 203 -8.52 -19.00 3.24
CA LEU A 203 -7.49 -19.76 2.52
C LEU A 203 -7.91 -20.09 1.09
N ALA A 204 -9.15 -20.52 0.87
CA ALA A 204 -9.68 -20.79 -0.46
C ALA A 204 -9.66 -19.52 -1.33
N HIS A 205 -10.01 -18.37 -0.74
CA HIS A 205 -9.93 -17.08 -1.41
C HIS A 205 -8.49 -16.72 -1.80
N ALA A 206 -7.55 -16.84 -0.86
CA ALA A 206 -6.13 -16.57 -1.13
C ALA A 206 -5.54 -17.52 -2.19
N HIS A 207 -5.95 -18.80 -2.22
CA HIS A 207 -5.60 -19.72 -3.31
C HIS A 207 -6.15 -19.25 -4.66
N GLY A 208 -7.38 -18.73 -4.69
CA GLY A 208 -7.97 -18.11 -5.87
C GLY A 208 -7.19 -16.87 -6.35
N GLU A 209 -6.77 -15.99 -5.44
CA GLU A 209 -5.96 -14.81 -5.77
C GLU A 209 -4.57 -15.19 -6.33
N LEU A 210 -3.96 -16.25 -5.81
CA LEU A 210 -2.71 -16.81 -6.32
C LEU A 210 -2.89 -17.39 -7.73
N ALA A 211 -4.00 -18.09 -7.99
CA ALA A 211 -4.32 -18.62 -9.31
C ALA A 211 -4.64 -17.52 -10.33
N ALA A 212 -5.14 -16.37 -9.88
CA ALA A 212 -5.41 -15.18 -10.69
C ALA A 212 -4.19 -14.26 -10.89
N ASP A 213 -2.98 -14.71 -10.51
CA ASP A 213 -1.71 -14.00 -10.69
C ASP A 213 -1.61 -12.66 -9.92
N SER A 214 -2.27 -12.59 -8.76
CA SER A 214 -2.22 -11.46 -7.82
C SER A 214 -1.48 -11.83 -6.53
N PRO A 215 -0.14 -12.02 -6.57
CA PRO A 215 0.63 -12.57 -5.46
C PRO A 215 0.64 -11.66 -4.23
N THR A 216 0.53 -10.35 -4.40
CA THR A 216 0.55 -9.38 -3.29
C THR A 216 -0.76 -9.41 -2.49
N ALA A 217 -1.91 -9.54 -3.17
CA ALA A 217 -3.20 -9.70 -2.51
C ALA A 217 -3.28 -11.07 -1.81
N ALA A 218 -2.90 -12.13 -2.54
CA ALA A 218 -2.85 -13.48 -2.01
C ALA A 218 -1.96 -13.60 -0.75
N LEU A 219 -0.78 -12.94 -0.74
CA LEU A 219 0.10 -12.91 0.44
C LEU A 219 -0.59 -12.23 1.63
N SER A 220 -1.30 -11.12 1.40
CA SER A 220 -2.02 -10.41 2.47
C SER A 220 -3.10 -11.30 3.10
N THR A 221 -3.94 -11.91 2.25
CA THR A 221 -5.02 -12.82 2.68
C THR A 221 -4.45 -14.06 3.38
N ALA A 222 -3.34 -14.62 2.86
CA ALA A 222 -2.64 -15.75 3.48
C ALA A 222 -2.10 -15.42 4.88
N ILE A 223 -1.50 -14.24 5.07
CA ILE A 223 -1.01 -13.78 6.38
C ILE A 223 -2.17 -13.58 7.36
N GLN A 224 -3.30 -13.05 6.91
CA GLN A 224 -4.50 -12.91 7.74
C GLN A 224 -5.03 -14.29 8.18
N ALA A 225 -5.15 -15.24 7.25
CA ALA A 225 -5.58 -16.60 7.55
C ALA A 225 -4.61 -17.30 8.53
N LEU A 226 -3.29 -17.14 8.35
CA LEU A 226 -2.29 -17.69 9.27
C LEU A 226 -2.37 -17.07 10.66
N THR A 227 -2.58 -15.75 10.74
CA THR A 227 -2.74 -15.05 12.02
C THR A 227 -3.99 -15.54 12.75
N LYS A 228 -5.12 -15.65 12.05
CA LYS A 228 -6.37 -16.18 12.60
C LYS A 228 -6.22 -17.64 13.02
N SER A 229 -5.56 -18.50 12.23
CA SER A 229 -5.35 -19.90 12.61
C SER A 229 -4.50 -20.04 13.87
N ARG A 230 -3.43 -19.26 14.01
CA ARG A 230 -2.62 -19.22 15.24
C ARG A 230 -3.41 -18.75 16.45
N ALA A 231 -4.24 -17.72 16.29
CA ALA A 231 -5.12 -17.24 17.36
C ALA A 231 -6.12 -18.33 17.78
N LEU A 232 -6.72 -19.02 16.81
CA LEU A 232 -7.68 -20.10 17.06
C LEU A 232 -7.03 -21.30 17.76
N THR A 233 -5.83 -21.72 17.33
CA THR A 233 -5.05 -22.76 18.02
C THR A 233 -4.75 -22.36 19.47
N LYS A 234 -4.38 -21.11 19.71
CA LYS A 234 -4.14 -20.61 21.08
C LYS A 234 -5.42 -20.66 21.91
N MET A 235 -6.54 -20.14 21.39
CA MET A 235 -7.84 -20.16 22.08
C MET A 235 -8.28 -21.59 22.42
N SER A 236 -8.10 -22.54 21.51
CA SER A 236 -8.39 -23.96 21.75
C SER A 236 -7.53 -24.55 22.87
N ARG A 237 -6.21 -24.27 22.88
CA ARG A 237 -5.32 -24.70 23.96
C ARG A 237 -5.73 -24.11 25.30
N ASP A 238 -6.04 -22.82 25.34
CA ASP A 238 -6.46 -22.13 26.57
C ASP A 238 -7.79 -22.70 27.09
N ARG A 239 -8.76 -22.95 26.21
CA ARG A 239 -10.04 -23.62 26.56
C ARG A 239 -9.80 -25.04 27.08
N ARG A 240 -8.97 -25.84 26.42
CA ARG A 240 -8.61 -27.19 26.89
C ARG A 240 -7.95 -27.18 28.26
N ALA A 241 -7.01 -26.27 28.49
CA ALA A 241 -6.34 -26.13 29.78
C ALA A 241 -7.35 -25.80 30.89
N ARG A 242 -8.30 -24.89 30.63
CA ARG A 242 -9.39 -24.57 31.57
C ARG A 242 -10.30 -25.76 31.81
N MET A 243 -10.74 -26.45 30.76
CA MET A 243 -11.54 -27.68 30.85
C MET A 243 -10.86 -28.73 31.74
N SER A 244 -9.58 -28.98 31.50
CA SER A 244 -8.78 -29.92 32.30
C SER A 244 -8.68 -29.46 33.75
N ALA A 245 -8.46 -28.17 34.00
CA ALA A 245 -8.39 -27.62 35.35
C ALA A 245 -9.74 -27.75 36.08
N THR A 246 -10.87 -27.43 35.43
CA THR A 246 -12.21 -27.60 36.00
C THR A 246 -12.51 -29.07 36.30
N ARG A 247 -12.15 -29.98 35.39
CA ARG A 247 -12.26 -31.43 35.61
C ARG A 247 -11.46 -31.88 36.83
N GLN A 248 -10.18 -31.49 36.90
CA GLN A 248 -9.29 -31.86 38.00
C GLN A 248 -9.75 -31.30 39.33
N ASN A 249 -10.23 -30.05 39.36
CA ASN A 249 -10.80 -29.45 40.57
C ASN A 249 -12.03 -30.23 41.04
N MET A 250 -12.96 -30.56 40.14
CA MET A 250 -14.16 -31.33 40.50
C MET A 250 -13.80 -32.73 41.02
N LEU A 251 -12.86 -33.43 40.37
CA LEU A 251 -12.37 -34.72 40.84
C LEU A 251 -11.68 -34.62 42.20
N ALA A 252 -10.89 -33.56 42.43
CA ALA A 252 -10.25 -33.32 43.72
C ALA A 252 -11.28 -33.06 44.83
N ARG A 253 -12.36 -32.32 44.55
CA ARG A 253 -13.46 -32.12 45.51
C ARG A 253 -14.21 -33.41 45.81
N ILE A 254 -14.48 -34.24 44.79
CA ILE A 254 -15.07 -35.58 44.98
C ILE A 254 -14.19 -36.42 45.90
N GLU A 255 -12.87 -36.43 45.67
CA GLU A 255 -11.93 -37.17 46.49
C GLU A 255 -11.84 -36.62 47.92
N GLN A 256 -11.80 -35.30 48.08
CA GLN A 256 -11.83 -34.67 49.40
C GLN A 256 -13.08 -35.07 50.18
N LEU A 257 -14.23 -35.13 49.52
CA LEU A 257 -15.48 -35.57 50.14
C LEU A 257 -15.42 -37.06 50.53
N ARG A 258 -14.82 -37.93 49.70
CA ARG A 258 -14.57 -39.34 50.08
C ARG A 258 -13.71 -39.44 51.34
N VAL A 259 -12.65 -38.65 51.45
CA VAL A 259 -11.80 -38.61 52.65
C VAL A 259 -12.61 -38.18 53.88
N SER A 260 -13.48 -37.18 53.75
CA SER A 260 -14.33 -36.74 54.87
C SER A 260 -15.34 -37.81 55.32
N THR A 261 -15.76 -38.69 54.42
CA THR A 261 -16.63 -39.84 54.75
C THR A 261 -15.90 -41.03 55.40
N ASP A 262 -14.56 -40.98 55.49
CA ASP A 262 -13.75 -42.08 56.02
C ASP A 262 -13.75 -42.17 57.56
N ASP A 263 -14.38 -41.23 58.25
CA ASP A 263 -14.50 -41.17 59.71
C ASP A 263 -15.15 -42.45 60.28
N ALA A 264 -14.48 -43.09 61.25
CA ALA A 264 -14.91 -44.34 61.87
C ALA A 264 -16.27 -44.24 62.58
N ARG A 265 -16.60 -43.07 63.15
CA ARG A 265 -17.89 -42.81 63.79
C ARG A 265 -19.00 -42.78 62.73
N LEU A 266 -18.78 -42.07 61.62
CA LEU A 266 -19.75 -42.03 60.52
C LEU A 266 -20.01 -43.43 59.94
N LYS A 267 -18.97 -44.23 59.75
CA LYS A 267 -19.10 -45.62 59.26
C LYS A 267 -19.97 -46.50 60.16
N THR A 268 -19.96 -46.23 61.45
CA THR A 268 -20.72 -46.98 62.45
C THR A 268 -22.19 -46.54 62.51
N TRP A 269 -22.45 -45.22 62.45
CA TRP A 269 -23.78 -44.66 62.73
C TRP A 269 -24.57 -44.22 61.49
N PHE A 270 -23.90 -44.04 60.34
CA PHE A 270 -24.49 -43.56 59.08
C PHE A 270 -24.16 -44.49 57.89
N THR A 271 -24.08 -45.81 58.13
CA THR A 271 -23.66 -46.77 57.10
C THR A 271 -24.50 -46.71 55.82
N LEU A 272 -25.82 -46.57 55.95
CA LEU A 272 -26.76 -46.52 54.81
C LEU A 272 -26.59 -45.24 54.00
N GLU A 273 -26.46 -44.09 54.68
CA GLU A 273 -26.27 -42.79 54.07
C GLU A 273 -24.91 -42.71 53.37
N LEU A 274 -23.84 -43.20 54.00
CA LEU A 274 -22.51 -43.26 53.40
C LEU A 274 -22.49 -44.16 52.15
N THR A 275 -23.19 -45.30 52.17
CA THR A 275 -23.33 -46.16 50.99
C THR A 275 -24.07 -45.46 49.84
N ARG A 276 -25.03 -44.57 50.17
CA ARG A 276 -25.74 -43.75 49.17
C ARG A 276 -24.83 -42.65 48.62
N ILE A 277 -24.09 -41.97 49.47
CA ILE A 277 -23.11 -40.94 49.08
C ILE A 277 -22.06 -41.53 48.17
N ASP A 278 -21.43 -42.66 48.53
CA ASP A 278 -20.40 -43.29 47.69
C ASP A 278 -20.95 -43.67 46.29
N ARG A 279 -22.18 -44.20 46.22
CA ARG A 279 -22.82 -44.46 44.92
C ARG A 279 -23.01 -43.19 44.09
N MET A 280 -23.42 -42.09 44.70
CA MET A 280 -23.56 -40.80 44.03
C MET A 280 -22.22 -40.23 43.58
N LEU A 281 -21.19 -40.28 44.43
CA LEU A 281 -19.83 -39.86 44.07
C LEU A 281 -19.26 -40.67 42.92
N ASN A 282 -19.48 -42.00 42.90
CA ASN A 282 -19.07 -42.87 41.79
C ASN A 282 -19.82 -42.56 40.49
N ARG A 283 -21.09 -42.14 40.54
CA ARG A 283 -21.84 -41.71 39.35
C ARG A 283 -21.37 -40.33 38.88
N LEU A 284 -21.21 -39.38 39.80
CA LEU A 284 -20.75 -38.03 39.51
C LEU A 284 -19.33 -38.03 38.93
N GLN A 285 -18.43 -38.85 39.47
CA GLN A 285 -17.07 -39.02 38.93
C GLN A 285 -17.11 -39.47 37.46
N ARG A 286 -17.88 -40.51 37.15
CA ARG A 286 -18.06 -40.98 35.77
C ARG A 286 -18.66 -39.91 34.87
N ARG A 287 -19.66 -39.18 35.37
CA ARG A 287 -20.30 -38.06 34.65
C ARG A 287 -19.27 -36.96 34.36
N VAL A 288 -18.52 -36.48 35.35
CA VAL A 288 -17.43 -35.50 35.18
C VAL A 288 -16.38 -35.96 34.17
N GLU A 289 -16.00 -37.23 34.19
CA GLU A 289 -15.03 -37.80 33.25
C GLU A 289 -15.55 -37.82 31.80
N SER A 290 -16.87 -37.98 31.60
CA SER A 290 -17.53 -38.05 30.28
C SER A 290 -18.09 -36.72 29.76
N SER A 291 -18.58 -35.85 30.64
CA SER A 291 -19.29 -34.62 30.28
C SER A 291 -18.34 -33.52 29.83
N TYR A 292 -17.09 -33.53 30.31
CA TYR A 292 -16.14 -32.44 30.05
C TYR A 292 -15.37 -32.67 28.74
N GLU A 293 -16.08 -33.15 27.72
CA GLU A 293 -15.56 -33.39 26.38
C GLU A 293 -15.79 -32.19 25.44
N LYS A 294 -16.85 -31.39 25.68
CA LYS A 294 -17.23 -30.23 24.86
C LYS A 294 -17.27 -28.94 25.67
N TRP A 295 -16.58 -27.90 25.18
CA TRP A 295 -16.45 -26.62 25.90
C TRP A 295 -17.78 -25.93 26.20
N SER A 296 -18.75 -25.95 25.28
CA SER A 296 -20.03 -25.26 25.44
C SER A 296 -20.89 -25.79 26.59
N GLN A 297 -20.66 -27.03 27.03
CA GLN A 297 -21.40 -27.65 28.12
C GLN A 297 -20.65 -27.62 29.45
N VAL A 298 -19.32 -27.52 29.42
CA VAL A 298 -18.47 -27.60 30.63
C VAL A 298 -18.85 -26.57 31.70
N GLU A 299 -19.18 -25.33 31.34
CA GLU A 299 -19.55 -24.33 32.35
C GLU A 299 -20.90 -24.62 33.01
N VAL A 300 -21.86 -25.15 32.25
CA VAL A 300 -23.19 -25.53 32.76
C VAL A 300 -23.06 -26.77 33.63
N ASP A 301 -22.43 -27.82 33.09
CA ASP A 301 -22.21 -29.08 33.76
C ASP A 301 -21.40 -28.90 35.05
N ALA A 302 -20.35 -28.05 35.02
CA ALA A 302 -19.55 -27.79 36.21
C ALA A 302 -20.34 -27.12 37.33
N ARG A 303 -21.23 -26.17 37.01
CA ARG A 303 -22.11 -25.54 38.01
C ARG A 303 -23.13 -26.50 38.58
N GLU A 304 -23.68 -27.39 37.75
CA GLU A 304 -24.61 -28.43 38.21
C GLU A 304 -23.89 -29.44 39.11
N HIS A 305 -22.74 -29.94 38.69
CA HIS A 305 -21.92 -30.86 39.48
C HIS A 305 -21.45 -30.23 40.79
N GLU A 306 -21.09 -28.94 40.78
CA GLU A 306 -20.71 -28.20 41.98
C GLU A 306 -21.84 -28.16 43.02
N LYS A 307 -23.07 -27.85 42.60
CA LYS A 307 -24.24 -27.88 43.49
C LYS A 307 -24.49 -29.25 44.10
N ILE A 308 -24.27 -30.31 43.33
CA ILE A 308 -24.39 -31.69 43.83
C ILE A 308 -23.33 -31.93 44.91
N VAL A 309 -22.06 -31.61 44.64
CA VAL A 309 -20.97 -31.78 45.62
C VAL A 309 -21.24 -30.99 46.89
N GLU A 310 -21.68 -29.74 46.78
CA GLU A 310 -22.04 -28.90 47.92
C GLU A 310 -23.13 -29.55 48.78
N ARG A 311 -24.22 -30.04 48.17
CA ARG A 311 -25.28 -30.74 48.93
C ARG A 311 -24.79 -32.01 49.62
N LEU A 312 -23.90 -32.76 48.97
CA LEU A 312 -23.32 -33.95 49.59
C LEU A 312 -22.38 -33.57 50.74
N GLN A 313 -21.64 -32.47 50.60
CA GLN A 313 -20.81 -31.93 51.67
C GLN A 313 -21.66 -31.46 52.87
N ASP A 314 -22.75 -30.75 52.63
CA ASP A 314 -23.70 -30.33 53.67
C ASP A 314 -24.28 -31.53 54.43
N ALA A 315 -24.61 -32.61 53.70
CA ALA A 315 -25.08 -33.85 54.31
C ALA A 315 -24.00 -34.48 55.20
N VAL A 316 -22.73 -34.50 54.77
CA VAL A 316 -21.61 -35.03 55.58
C VAL A 316 -21.35 -34.17 56.81
N GLU A 317 -21.37 -32.86 56.69
CA GLU A 317 -21.19 -31.93 57.82
C GLU A 317 -22.32 -32.08 58.85
N MET A 318 -23.56 -32.24 58.39
CA MET A 318 -24.70 -32.51 59.26
C MET A 318 -24.59 -33.87 59.97
N MET A 319 -24.10 -34.91 59.27
CA MET A 319 -23.80 -36.20 59.90
C MET A 319 -22.74 -36.07 60.99
N LEU A 320 -21.64 -35.34 60.72
CA LEU A 320 -20.56 -35.12 61.70
C LEU A 320 -21.04 -34.33 62.92
N THR A 321 -21.93 -33.35 62.72
CA THR A 321 -22.49 -32.55 63.81
C THR A 321 -23.43 -33.36 64.70
N ASN A 322 -24.23 -34.25 64.09
CA ASN A 322 -25.25 -35.03 64.80
C ASN A 322 -24.77 -36.37 65.35
N VAL A 323 -23.59 -36.87 64.94
CA VAL A 323 -23.12 -38.20 65.33
C VAL A 323 -22.96 -38.35 66.84
N ASP A 324 -22.46 -37.33 67.53
CA ASP A 324 -22.25 -37.39 68.98
C ASP A 324 -23.58 -37.37 69.74
N ASN A 325 -24.57 -36.61 69.25
CA ASN A 325 -25.94 -36.62 69.78
C ASN A 325 -26.60 -37.99 69.60
N ILE A 326 -26.45 -38.62 68.43
CA ILE A 326 -26.98 -39.97 68.16
C ILE A 326 -26.33 -41.02 69.07
N ILE A 327 -25.02 -40.92 69.30
CA ILE A 327 -24.30 -41.79 70.23
C ILE A 327 -24.89 -41.66 71.64
N GLU A 328 -25.05 -40.42 72.13
CA GLU A 328 -25.60 -40.14 73.45
C GLU A 328 -27.05 -40.65 73.58
N GLN A 329 -27.91 -40.34 72.61
CA GLN A 329 -29.29 -40.80 72.57
C GLN A 329 -29.39 -42.33 72.54
N ASN A 330 -28.52 -43.02 71.80
CA ASN A 330 -28.52 -44.47 71.78
C ASN A 330 -28.06 -45.07 73.13
N GLU A 331 -27.12 -44.44 73.81
CA GLU A 331 -26.70 -44.88 75.15
C GLU A 331 -27.82 -44.66 76.18
N GLN A 332 -28.48 -43.50 76.14
CA GLN A 332 -29.68 -43.24 76.94
C GLN A 332 -30.78 -44.29 76.65
N ARG A 333 -31.01 -44.61 75.38
CA ARG A 333 -31.95 -45.64 74.95
C ARG A 333 -31.61 -47.02 75.52
N ARG A 334 -30.32 -47.41 75.53
CA ARG A 334 -29.86 -48.67 76.13
C ARG A 334 -30.11 -48.70 77.65
N GLN A 335 -29.85 -47.59 78.34
CA GLN A 335 -30.13 -47.47 79.77
C GLN A 335 -31.62 -47.58 80.08
N ILE A 336 -32.48 -46.93 79.27
CA ILE A 336 -33.94 -47.06 79.36
C ILE A 336 -34.35 -48.52 79.13
N GLY A 337 -33.86 -49.16 78.05
CA GLY A 337 -34.15 -50.56 77.75
C GLY A 337 -33.77 -51.51 78.89
N ALA A 338 -32.58 -51.35 79.48
CA ALA A 338 -32.13 -52.15 80.62
C ALA A 338 -33.02 -51.95 81.86
N ARG A 339 -33.44 -50.70 82.14
CA ARG A 339 -34.38 -50.41 83.22
C ARG A 339 -35.75 -51.04 82.97
N LEU A 340 -36.27 -50.96 81.75
CA LEU A 340 -37.55 -51.57 81.38
C LEU A 340 -37.56 -53.07 81.54
N ILE A 341 -36.49 -53.75 81.11
CA ILE A 341 -36.33 -55.20 81.32
C ILE A 341 -36.35 -55.52 82.81
N SER A 342 -35.64 -54.73 83.64
CA SER A 342 -35.63 -54.90 85.10
C SER A 342 -37.04 -54.76 85.70
N SER A 343 -37.80 -53.72 85.33
CA SER A 343 -39.17 -53.51 85.81
C SER A 343 -40.12 -54.61 85.33
N LEU A 344 -40.02 -55.05 84.08
CA LEU A 344 -40.83 -56.15 83.55
C LEU A 344 -40.55 -57.48 84.26
N ASN A 345 -39.29 -57.76 84.60
CA ASN A 345 -38.92 -58.96 85.38
C ASN A 345 -39.50 -58.91 86.80
N GLN A 346 -39.65 -57.72 87.40
CA GLN A 346 -40.31 -57.57 88.70
C GLN A 346 -41.83 -57.81 88.60
N LEU A 347 -42.47 -57.33 87.53
CA LEU A 347 -43.92 -57.42 87.34
C LEU A 347 -44.39 -58.81 86.90
N MET A 348 -43.67 -59.42 85.96
CA MET A 348 -44.10 -60.65 85.25
C MET A 348 -43.36 -61.91 85.71
N GLY A 349 -42.34 -61.78 86.54
CA GLY A 349 -41.51 -62.88 87.05
C GLY A 349 -40.35 -63.29 86.12
N PRO A 350 -39.41 -64.13 86.62
CA PRO A 350 -38.21 -64.53 85.87
C PRO A 350 -38.53 -65.65 84.88
N ALA A 351 -38.85 -65.27 83.65
CA ALA A 351 -38.76 -66.14 82.48
C ALA A 351 -38.05 -65.32 81.40
N PHE A 352 -36.72 -65.46 81.30
CA PHE A 352 -35.89 -64.61 80.47
C PHE A 352 -35.11 -65.47 79.48
N GLU A 353 -35.56 -65.48 78.23
CA GLU A 353 -34.64 -65.64 77.11
C GLU A 353 -34.07 -64.25 76.80
N ALA A 354 -32.76 -64.17 76.59
CA ALA A 354 -32.06 -62.91 76.36
C ALA A 354 -32.80 -62.10 75.28
N PRO A 355 -32.93 -60.76 75.43
CA PRO A 355 -33.63 -59.95 74.46
C PRO A 355 -32.84 -60.09 73.15
N ASN A 356 -33.52 -60.50 72.09
CA ASN A 356 -32.97 -60.28 70.76
C ASN A 356 -33.05 -58.78 70.53
N ASP A 357 -31.98 -58.06 70.87
CA ASP A 357 -31.80 -56.65 70.55
C ASP A 357 -31.70 -56.56 69.03
N SER A 358 -32.85 -56.33 68.40
CA SER A 358 -32.98 -56.23 66.96
C SER A 358 -33.38 -54.82 66.61
N GLN A 359 -32.67 -54.22 65.69
CA GLN A 359 -33.06 -52.94 65.10
C GLN A 359 -34.16 -53.20 64.07
N SER A 360 -35.17 -52.31 64.03
CA SER A 360 -36.23 -52.35 63.01
C SER A 360 -35.67 -52.32 61.59
N VAL A 361 -34.54 -51.64 61.39
CA VAL A 361 -33.70 -51.76 60.19
C VAL A 361 -32.36 -52.36 60.61
N PRO A 362 -32.03 -53.61 60.20
CA PRO A 362 -30.80 -54.26 60.60
C PRO A 362 -29.55 -53.45 60.24
N GLY A 363 -28.75 -53.10 61.25
CA GLY A 363 -27.50 -52.35 61.07
C GLY A 363 -27.67 -50.83 61.05
N ASP A 364 -28.90 -50.31 61.17
CA ASP A 364 -29.16 -48.89 61.39
C ASP A 364 -29.46 -48.61 62.86
N TYR A 365 -28.43 -48.13 63.57
CA TYR A 365 -28.52 -47.79 64.98
C TYR A 365 -29.46 -46.61 65.27
N LYS A 366 -29.88 -45.85 64.25
CA LYS A 366 -30.88 -44.79 64.41
C LYS A 366 -32.31 -45.32 64.37
N SER A 367 -32.51 -46.49 63.78
CA SER A 367 -33.82 -47.13 63.70
C SER A 367 -34.30 -47.59 65.08
N THR A 368 -35.61 -47.73 65.24
CA THR A 368 -36.24 -48.17 66.50
C THR A 368 -35.65 -49.50 66.94
N ALA A 369 -35.15 -49.57 68.19
CA ALA A 369 -34.69 -50.81 68.79
C ALA A 369 -35.91 -51.61 69.28
N MET A 370 -35.92 -52.90 68.98
CA MET A 370 -37.00 -53.82 69.33
C MET A 370 -36.46 -54.84 70.32
N LEU A 371 -36.98 -54.81 71.55
CA LEU A 371 -36.67 -55.81 72.55
C LEU A 371 -37.83 -56.80 72.63
N THR A 372 -37.56 -58.07 72.37
CA THR A 372 -38.54 -59.14 72.52
C THR A 372 -38.34 -59.85 73.85
N CYS A 373 -39.38 -59.90 74.66
CA CYS A 373 -39.40 -60.60 75.95
C CYS A 373 -40.43 -61.74 75.92
N ASN A 374 -40.01 -62.97 76.24
CA ASN A 374 -40.86 -64.17 76.21
C ASN A 374 -41.21 -64.62 77.65
N TYR A 375 -42.50 -64.66 78.01
CA TYR A 375 -42.96 -65.00 79.38
C TYR A 375 -43.83 -66.26 79.42
N GLY A 376 -43.33 -67.38 78.89
CA GLY A 376 -44.00 -68.70 79.05
C GLY A 376 -45.36 -68.83 78.34
N GLY A 377 -45.59 -68.06 77.27
CA GLY A 377 -46.82 -68.05 76.48
C GLY A 377 -47.01 -66.70 75.79
N PRO A 378 -47.19 -65.61 76.56
CA PRO A 378 -47.18 -64.25 76.04
C PRO A 378 -45.79 -63.75 75.64
N LYS A 379 -45.76 -62.88 74.63
CA LYS A 379 -44.60 -62.14 74.16
C LYS A 379 -44.86 -60.64 74.30
N VAL A 380 -43.86 -59.91 74.78
CA VAL A 380 -43.89 -58.45 74.84
C VAL A 380 -42.80 -57.92 73.90
N LEU A 381 -43.18 -57.05 72.97
CA LEU A 381 -42.27 -56.27 72.14
C LEU A 381 -42.19 -54.86 72.69
N LEU A 382 -40.98 -54.41 73.00
CA LEU A 382 -40.72 -53.02 73.36
C LEU A 382 -40.11 -52.30 72.17
N HIS A 383 -40.72 -51.17 71.80
CA HIS A 383 -40.24 -50.29 70.74
C HIS A 383 -39.56 -49.10 71.37
N LEU A 384 -38.26 -48.96 71.15
CA LEU A 384 -37.42 -47.91 71.71
C LEU A 384 -36.90 -47.03 70.56
N PRO A 385 -37.60 -45.94 70.21
CA PRO A 385 -37.09 -44.96 69.26
C PRO A 385 -35.86 -44.24 69.83
N LEU A 386 -35.03 -43.67 68.95
CA LEU A 386 -33.81 -42.96 69.37
C LEU A 386 -34.13 -41.65 70.12
N GLU A 387 -35.23 -40.98 69.75
CA GLU A 387 -35.68 -39.68 70.29
C GLU A 387 -36.16 -39.74 71.75
N GLY A 388 -36.16 -40.93 72.35
CA GLY A 388 -36.66 -41.17 73.69
C GLY A 388 -38.13 -41.58 73.73
N GLY A 389 -38.60 -41.95 74.92
CA GLY A 389 -39.86 -42.66 75.09
C GLY A 389 -39.75 -44.13 74.69
N PHE A 390 -40.84 -44.87 74.85
CA PHE A 390 -40.97 -46.23 74.36
C PHE A 390 -42.43 -46.62 74.21
N GLY A 391 -42.67 -47.55 73.31
CA GLY A 391 -43.94 -48.21 73.13
C GLY A 391 -43.88 -49.66 73.58
N VAL A 392 -45.00 -50.18 74.06
CA VAL A 392 -45.12 -51.54 74.55
C VAL A 392 -46.21 -52.25 73.79
N ASP A 393 -45.86 -53.39 73.22
CA ASP A 393 -46.78 -54.24 72.50
C ASP A 393 -46.78 -55.66 73.09
N ALA A 394 -47.96 -56.26 73.25
CA ALA A 394 -48.17 -57.52 73.95
C ALA A 394 -48.99 -58.50 73.09
N PHE A 395 -48.50 -59.73 72.95
CA PHE A 395 -49.02 -60.74 72.04
C PHE A 395 -49.10 -62.12 72.70
N GLY A 396 -49.99 -62.99 72.24
CA GLY A 396 -50.08 -64.37 72.71
C GLY A 396 -50.90 -64.56 74.00
N PHE A 397 -51.52 -63.50 74.52
CA PHE A 397 -52.52 -63.57 75.59
C PHE A 397 -53.90 -63.87 74.99
N GLY A 398 -54.24 -65.14 74.71
CA GLY A 398 -55.62 -65.52 74.36
C GLY A 398 -56.27 -64.70 73.23
N SER A 399 -57.41 -64.04 73.51
CA SER A 399 -58.16 -63.23 72.52
C SER A 399 -57.56 -61.82 72.36
N ASN A 400 -57.82 -61.15 71.23
CA ASN A 400 -57.26 -59.80 70.96
C ASN A 400 -57.64 -58.75 72.00
N ALA A 401 -58.82 -58.89 72.63
CA ALA A 401 -59.27 -58.01 73.71
C ALA A 401 -58.39 -58.17 74.96
N ASP A 402 -57.92 -59.39 75.23
CA ASP A 402 -57.07 -59.71 76.38
C ASP A 402 -55.65 -59.20 76.17
N CYS A 403 -55.07 -59.37 74.97
CA CYS A 403 -53.78 -58.77 74.60
C CYS A 403 -53.79 -57.23 74.75
N HIS A 404 -54.82 -56.56 74.22
CA HIS A 404 -54.93 -55.10 74.28
C HIS A 404 -55.16 -54.58 75.70
N ALA A 405 -55.99 -55.26 76.49
CA ALA A 405 -56.21 -54.91 77.89
C ALA A 405 -54.92 -55.06 78.71
N MET A 406 -54.16 -56.14 78.48
CA MET A 406 -52.88 -56.39 79.14
C MET A 406 -51.81 -55.38 78.71
N GLY A 407 -51.68 -55.09 77.40
CA GLY A 407 -50.78 -54.06 76.89
C GLY A 407 -51.09 -52.68 77.47
N LYS A 408 -52.38 -52.32 77.62
CA LYS A 408 -52.81 -51.08 78.27
C LYS A 408 -52.58 -51.04 79.79
N ALA A 409 -52.67 -52.18 80.48
CA ALA A 409 -52.36 -52.27 81.90
C ALA A 409 -50.85 -52.08 82.12
N LEU A 410 -50.06 -52.79 81.33
CA LEU A 410 -48.61 -52.73 81.37
C LEU A 410 -48.07 -51.34 81.00
N ALA A 411 -48.62 -50.71 79.95
CA ALA A 411 -48.28 -49.34 79.58
C ALA A 411 -48.62 -48.34 80.70
N ARG A 412 -49.70 -48.55 81.47
CA ARG A 412 -50.08 -47.71 82.61
C ARG A 412 -49.12 -47.85 83.79
N GLU A 413 -48.72 -49.08 84.13
CA GLU A 413 -47.74 -49.33 85.19
C GLU A 413 -46.38 -48.74 84.84
N LEU A 414 -45.92 -48.94 83.61
CA LEU A 414 -44.67 -48.37 83.13
C LEU A 414 -44.74 -46.84 82.99
N ARG A 415 -45.90 -46.27 82.66
CA ARG A 415 -46.09 -44.80 82.67
C ARG A 415 -45.91 -44.20 84.06
N ALA A 416 -46.28 -44.91 85.12
CA ALA A 416 -46.08 -44.44 86.49
C ALA A 416 -44.59 -44.36 86.86
N GLU A 417 -43.74 -45.23 86.30
CA GLU A 417 -42.31 -45.26 86.58
C GLU A 417 -41.48 -44.36 85.64
N PHE A 418 -41.84 -44.28 84.35
CA PHE A 418 -41.03 -43.64 83.32
C PHE A 418 -41.64 -42.35 82.74
N GLY A 419 -42.87 -41.99 83.11
CA GLY A 419 -43.54 -40.73 82.76
C GLY A 419 -44.01 -40.61 81.29
N HIS A 420 -43.24 -41.07 80.31
CA HIS A 420 -43.54 -40.97 78.88
C HIS A 420 -43.59 -42.35 78.22
N VAL A 421 -44.78 -42.95 78.27
CA VAL A 421 -45.10 -44.23 77.60
C VAL A 421 -46.23 -43.99 76.63
N GLU A 422 -45.97 -44.21 75.35
CA GLU A 422 -46.99 -44.14 74.33
C GLU A 422 -47.90 -45.38 74.43
N GLU A 423 -49.21 -45.14 74.43
CA GLU A 423 -50.17 -46.23 74.51
C GLU A 423 -50.28 -46.95 73.16
N PRO A 424 -50.28 -48.30 73.15
CA PRO A 424 -50.41 -49.06 71.92
C PRO A 424 -51.74 -48.76 71.19
N THR A 425 -51.65 -48.38 69.92
CA THR A 425 -52.79 -48.26 68.98
C THR A 425 -52.89 -49.52 68.14
N LEU A 426 -54.06 -50.17 68.03
CA LEU A 426 -54.23 -51.40 67.24
C LEU A 426 -53.92 -51.18 65.74
N SER A 427 -53.05 -52.00 65.14
CA SER A 427 -52.78 -52.00 63.69
C SER A 427 -54.01 -52.43 62.90
N GLY A 428 -54.28 -51.73 61.79
CA GLY A 428 -55.33 -52.10 60.84
C GLY A 428 -54.95 -53.30 59.95
N GLN A 429 -53.67 -53.56 59.75
CA GLN A 429 -53.17 -54.61 58.84
C GLN A 429 -52.94 -55.95 59.55
N ASN A 430 -52.61 -55.91 60.84
CA ASN A 430 -52.42 -57.09 61.67
C ASN A 430 -53.29 -56.97 62.92
N ARG A 431 -54.49 -57.55 62.89
CA ARG A 431 -55.54 -57.35 63.92
C ARG A 431 -55.18 -57.87 65.32
N THR A 432 -54.01 -58.50 65.46
CA THR A 432 -53.43 -59.03 66.69
C THR A 432 -52.28 -58.17 67.23
N THR A 433 -51.97 -57.04 66.58
CA THR A 433 -50.75 -56.27 66.78
C THR A 433 -51.05 -54.78 66.86
N PRO A 434 -50.74 -54.12 67.97
CA PRO A 434 -50.54 -52.69 68.00
C PRO A 434 -49.45 -52.16 67.04
N GLU A 435 -49.61 -50.94 66.55
CA GLU A 435 -48.67 -50.21 65.71
C GLU A 435 -48.53 -48.81 66.31
N LEU A 436 -47.30 -48.41 66.63
CA LEU A 436 -47.01 -47.06 67.09
C LEU A 436 -46.72 -46.16 65.90
N ALA A 437 -47.39 -45.01 65.86
CA ALA A 437 -47.19 -43.97 64.85
C ALA A 437 -45.86 -43.25 65.13
N VAL A 438 -44.78 -43.74 64.55
CA VAL A 438 -43.48 -43.05 64.56
C VAL A 438 -43.55 -41.91 63.55
N ASN A 439 -43.89 -40.70 64.01
CA ASN A 439 -43.92 -39.54 63.14
C ASN A 439 -43.51 -38.26 63.88
N THR A 440 -42.25 -38.20 64.25
CA THR A 440 -41.55 -36.96 64.57
C THR A 440 -40.43 -36.78 63.54
N GLU A 441 -40.47 -35.66 62.81
CA GLU A 441 -39.40 -35.28 61.89
C GLU A 441 -38.16 -34.91 62.70
N THR A 442 -37.15 -35.78 62.69
CA THR A 442 -35.88 -35.51 63.35
C THR A 442 -34.87 -34.79 62.48
N GLU A 443 -33.92 -34.13 63.13
CA GLU A 443 -32.82 -33.40 62.47
C GLU A 443 -32.03 -34.30 61.49
N TRP A 444 -31.88 -35.60 61.77
CA TRP A 444 -31.23 -36.53 60.83
C TRP A 444 -32.12 -36.97 59.65
N GLN A 445 -33.44 -36.78 59.69
CA GLN A 445 -34.31 -37.00 58.53
C GLN A 445 -34.10 -35.93 57.44
N GLN A 446 -33.60 -34.75 57.82
CA GLN A 446 -33.16 -33.72 56.87
C GLN A 446 -32.00 -34.22 55.99
N ILE A 447 -31.08 -35.01 56.55
CA ILE A 447 -29.97 -35.65 55.81
C ILE A 447 -30.54 -36.54 54.70
N SER A 448 -31.55 -37.35 55.01
CA SER A 448 -32.21 -38.22 54.03
C SER A 448 -32.88 -37.42 52.90
N THR A 449 -33.45 -36.26 53.21
CA THR A 449 -34.05 -35.33 52.24
C THR A 449 -32.99 -34.69 51.34
N ILE A 450 -31.88 -34.21 51.90
CA ILE A 450 -30.75 -33.65 51.15
C ILE A 450 -30.19 -34.71 50.19
N LEU A 451 -29.96 -35.93 50.67
CA LEU A 451 -29.46 -37.04 49.85
C LEU A 451 -30.47 -37.46 48.77
N ALA A 452 -31.78 -37.40 49.04
CA ALA A 452 -32.80 -37.67 48.03
C ALA A 452 -32.83 -36.62 46.93
N ASN A 453 -32.61 -35.35 47.28
CA ASN A 453 -32.51 -34.27 46.29
C ASN A 453 -31.21 -34.36 45.49
N ALA A 454 -30.09 -34.68 46.13
CA ALA A 454 -28.82 -34.91 45.43
C ALA A 454 -28.91 -36.10 44.46
N GLU A 455 -29.57 -37.19 44.85
CA GLU A 455 -29.72 -38.37 43.98
C GLU A 455 -30.58 -38.12 42.75
N ARG A 456 -31.53 -37.18 42.79
CA ARG A 456 -32.31 -36.78 41.61
C ARG A 456 -31.48 -36.01 40.58
N ASP A 457 -30.45 -35.30 41.05
CA ASP A 457 -29.66 -34.40 40.22
C ASP A 457 -28.41 -35.08 39.63
N VAL A 458 -27.97 -36.21 40.21
CA VAL A 458 -26.84 -37.06 39.77
C VAL A 458 -27.24 -38.02 38.66
#